data_AF-A0A2V5J9C6-F1
#
_entry.id   AF-A0A2V5J9C6-F1
#
_cell.length_a   1.000
_cell.length_b   1.000
_cell.length_c   1.000
_cell.angle_alpha   90.00
_cell.angle_beta   90.00
_cell.angle_gamma   90.00
#
_symmetry.space_group_name_H-M   'P 1'
#
loop_
_entity.id
_entity.type
_entity.pdbx_description
1 polymer ?
#
loop_
_entity_poly.entity_id
_entity_poly.type
_entity_poly.pdbx_seq_one_letter_code
_entity_poly.pdbx_strand_id
1 'polypeptide(L)'
;KRRVAAIESRLRSGDIIGIVSRDGRYTSLRATSHVGLALRTADGTLHFMHASAPHNYGRVVIDTRLSSYLYRYSSDTGILVARPLR
;
A
#
# COMPACT_ATOMS: atom_id res chain seq x y z
N LYS A 1 1.23 6.12 -9.36
CA LYS A 1 0.41 4.94 -9.00
C LYS A 1 0.10 3.98 -10.15
N ARG A 2 -0.08 4.42 -11.40
CA ARG A 2 -0.38 3.54 -12.57
C ARG A 2 0.51 2.32 -12.80
N ARG A 3 1.79 2.38 -12.41
CA ARG A 3 2.74 1.27 -12.58
C ARG A 3 2.61 0.17 -11.52
N VAL A 4 1.88 0.41 -10.43
CA VAL A 4 1.82 -0.53 -9.31
C VAL A 4 1.14 -1.83 -9.71
N ALA A 5 -0.03 -1.76 -10.38
CA ALA A 5 -0.74 -2.95 -10.84
C ALA A 5 0.12 -3.86 -11.73
N ALA A 6 1.00 -3.29 -12.55
CA ALA A 6 1.89 -4.05 -13.45
C ALA A 6 3.02 -4.80 -12.73
N ILE A 7 3.35 -4.44 -11.48
CA ILE A 7 4.41 -5.09 -10.71
C ILE A 7 3.89 -6.01 -9.59
N GLU A 8 2.58 -6.07 -9.35
CA GLU A 8 2.01 -6.86 -8.24
C GLU A 8 2.31 -8.35 -8.33
N SER A 9 2.55 -8.90 -9.52
CA SER A 9 3.00 -10.29 -9.70
C SER A 9 4.41 -10.55 -9.15
N ARG A 10 5.22 -9.50 -8.98
CA ARG A 10 6.60 -9.57 -8.44
C ARG A 10 6.65 -9.40 -6.92
N LEU A 11 5.57 -8.91 -6.34
CA LEU A 11 5.43 -8.73 -4.89
C LEU A 11 5.02 -10.04 -4.23
N ARG A 12 5.50 -10.26 -3.01
CA ARG A 12 5.32 -11.49 -2.24
C ARG A 12 4.58 -11.19 -0.95
N SER A 13 3.86 -12.19 -0.44
CA SER A 13 3.31 -12.12 0.92
C SER A 13 4.44 -11.86 1.91
N GLY A 14 4.23 -10.88 2.80
CA GLY A 14 5.22 -10.44 3.78
C GLY A 14 6.13 -9.30 3.31
N ASP A 15 6.05 -8.86 2.05
CA ASP A 15 6.70 -7.60 1.65
C ASP A 15 6.10 -6.43 2.45
N ILE A 16 6.95 -5.57 2.98
CA ILE A 16 6.57 -4.33 3.67
C ILE A 16 6.26 -3.29 2.61
N ILE A 17 5.06 -2.73 2.67
CA ILE A 17 4.56 -1.75 1.72
C ILE A 17 4.41 -0.40 2.41
N GLY A 18 5.19 0.59 1.95
CA GLY A 18 5.02 1.99 2.32
C GLY A 18 4.21 2.74 1.26
N ILE A 19 3.08 3.31 1.63
CA ILE A 19 2.29 4.18 0.76
C ILE A 19 2.95 5.56 0.73
N VAL A 20 3.36 5.99 -0.46
CA VAL A 20 4.06 7.27 -0.65
C VAL A 20 3.09 8.34 -1.12
N SER A 21 3.00 9.43 -0.36
CA SER A 21 2.05 10.52 -0.60
C SER A 21 2.78 11.85 -0.76
N ARG A 22 2.14 12.79 -1.45
CA ARG A 22 2.57 14.20 -1.49
C ARG A 22 2.12 14.92 -0.23
N ASP A 23 3.00 15.76 0.30
CA ASP A 23 2.71 16.58 1.48
C ASP A 23 2.04 17.92 1.11
N GLY A 24 0.77 17.85 0.70
CA GLY A 24 0.03 19.02 0.21
C GLY A 24 0.24 19.31 -1.27
N ARG A 25 -0.47 20.32 -1.79
CA ARG A 25 -0.57 20.58 -3.24
C ARG A 25 0.62 21.33 -3.84
N TYR A 26 1.31 22.14 -3.04
CA TYR A 26 2.34 23.08 -3.51
C TYR A 26 3.78 22.61 -3.25
N THR A 27 3.96 21.42 -2.66
CA THR A 27 5.29 20.87 -2.40
C THR A 27 5.67 19.77 -3.38
N SER A 28 6.97 19.61 -3.61
CA SER A 28 7.55 18.44 -4.28
C SER A 28 7.86 17.29 -3.31
N LEU A 29 7.79 17.54 -2.00
CA LEU A 29 8.10 16.56 -0.95
C LEU A 29 7.16 15.36 -1.02
N ARG A 30 7.76 14.17 -0.86
CA ARG A 30 7.08 12.88 -0.82
C ARG A 30 7.60 12.10 0.35
N ALA A 31 6.69 11.57 1.15
CA ALA A 31 7.01 10.76 2.31
C ALA A 31 6.05 9.57 2.41
N THR A 32 6.44 8.58 3.20
CA THR A 32 5.57 7.47 3.55
C THR A 32 4.49 7.97 4.50
N SER A 33 3.24 7.98 4.06
CA SER A 33 2.11 8.41 4.89
C SER A 33 1.43 7.26 5.62
N HIS A 34 1.65 6.02 5.15
CA HIS A 34 1.01 4.84 5.72
C HIS A 34 1.81 3.58 5.40
N VAL A 35 1.68 2.55 6.24
CA VAL A 35 2.42 1.29 6.10
C VAL A 35 1.52 0.08 6.28
N GLY A 36 1.92 -1.04 5.69
CA GLY A 36 1.29 -2.33 5.87
C GLY A 36 2.10 -3.44 5.23
N LEU A 37 1.51 -4.61 5.11
CA LEU A 37 2.09 -5.78 4.50
C LEU A 37 1.33 -6.15 3.23
N ALA A 38 2.07 -6.60 2.22
CA ALA A 38 1.48 -7.30 1.10
C ALA A 38 1.03 -8.70 1.56
N LEU A 39 -0.20 -9.06 1.24
CA LEU A 39 -0.74 -10.39 1.53
C LEU A 39 -1.41 -10.94 0.27
N ARG A 40 -0.88 -12.03 -0.27
CA ARG A 40 -1.53 -12.76 -1.37
C ARG A 40 -2.52 -13.77 -0.79
N THR A 41 -3.80 -13.59 -1.12
CA THR A 41 -4.90 -14.47 -0.72
C THR A 41 -5.02 -15.68 -1.65
N ALA A 42 -5.87 -16.64 -1.28
CA ALA A 42 -6.03 -17.91 -2.01
C ALA A 42 -6.50 -17.74 -3.46
N ASP A 43 -7.19 -16.64 -3.78
CA ASP A 43 -7.60 -16.25 -5.13
C ASP A 43 -6.45 -15.65 -5.97
N GLY A 44 -5.26 -15.54 -5.41
CA GLY A 44 -4.07 -14.97 -6.05
C GLY A 44 -4.01 -13.44 -6.02
N THR A 45 -5.03 -12.74 -5.50
CA THR A 45 -5.04 -11.28 -5.40
C THR A 45 -4.03 -10.81 -4.35
N LEU A 46 -3.29 -9.73 -4.65
CA LEU A 46 -2.36 -9.12 -3.70
C LEU A 46 -3.09 -8.00 -2.93
N HIS A 47 -3.48 -8.29 -1.70
CA HIS A 47 -4.16 -7.36 -0.80
C HIS A 47 -3.17 -6.54 0.03
N PHE A 48 -3.63 -5.38 0.50
CA PHE A 48 -2.91 -4.55 1.45
C PHE A 48 -3.44 -4.80 2.86
N MET A 49 -2.65 -5.50 3.69
CA MET A 49 -2.98 -5.77 5.08
C MET A 49 -2.38 -4.68 5.96
N HIS A 50 -3.20 -3.96 6.71
CA HIS A 50 -2.73 -2.83 7.53
C HIS A 50 -3.60 -2.56 8.76
N ALA A 51 -3.04 -1.83 9.71
CA ALA A 51 -3.82 -1.24 10.80
C ALA A 51 -4.65 -0.08 10.22
N SER A 52 -5.98 -0.20 10.26
CA SER A 52 -6.87 0.87 9.84
C SER A 52 -7.06 1.88 10.95
N ALA A 53 -7.10 3.17 10.61
CA ALA A 53 -7.30 4.25 11.59
C ALA A 53 -8.62 4.04 12.38
N PRO A 54 -8.71 4.55 13.63
CA PRO A 54 -9.90 4.39 14.47
C PRO A 54 -11.21 4.87 13.83
N HIS A 55 -11.17 5.95 13.05
CA HIS A 55 -12.34 6.50 12.34
C HIS A 55 -12.76 5.69 11.10
N ASN A 56 -11.97 4.69 10.70
CA ASN A 56 -12.29 3.77 9.62
C ASN A 56 -12.74 2.42 10.21
N TYR A 57 -11.84 1.45 10.36
CA TYR A 57 -12.17 0.14 10.95
C TYR A 57 -11.64 -0.06 12.37
N GLY A 58 -10.66 0.75 12.81
CA GLY A 58 -10.07 0.65 14.16
C GLY A 58 -9.39 -0.68 14.50
N ARG A 59 -9.05 -1.48 13.50
CA ARG A 59 -8.38 -2.78 13.64
C ARG A 59 -7.52 -3.10 12.43
N VAL A 60 -6.71 -4.15 12.54
CA VAL A 60 -5.98 -4.71 11.39
C VAL A 60 -6.98 -5.35 10.43
N VAL A 61 -6.86 -5.01 9.15
CA VAL A 61 -7.72 -5.51 8.08
C VAL A 61 -6.90 -6.00 6.90
N ILE A 62 -7.43 -6.99 6.18
CA ILE A 62 -7.00 -7.33 4.83
C ILE A 62 -7.89 -6.50 3.91
N ASP A 63 -7.38 -5.35 3.46
CA ASP A 63 -8.14 -4.40 2.66
C ASP A 63 -8.13 -4.81 1.18
N THR A 64 -8.63 -3.97 0.27
CA THR A 64 -8.66 -4.22 -1.17
C THR A 64 -7.29 -4.55 -1.76
N ARG A 65 -7.29 -5.04 -3.01
CA ARG A 65 -6.09 -5.13 -3.85
C ARG A 65 -5.22 -3.88 -3.70
N LEU A 66 -3.90 -4.07 -3.54
CA LEU A 66 -2.95 -3.01 -3.25
C LEU A 66 -3.04 -1.84 -4.27
N SER A 67 -3.11 -2.14 -5.55
CA SER A 67 -3.26 -1.13 -6.58
C SER A 67 -4.55 -0.32 -6.41
N SER A 68 -5.66 -0.98 -6.07
CA SER A 68 -6.97 -0.33 -5.87
C SER A 68 -6.97 0.57 -4.64
N TYR A 69 -6.34 0.14 -3.54
CA TYR A 69 -6.17 0.96 -2.34
C TYR A 69 -5.49 2.31 -2.67
N LEU A 70 -4.43 2.29 -3.47
CA LEU A 70 -3.68 3.48 -3.90
C LEU A 70 -4.45 4.52 -4.71
N TYR A 71 -5.59 4.12 -5.28
CA TYR A 71 -6.45 5.05 -6.01
C TYR A 71 -7.51 5.70 -5.14
N ARG A 72 -7.67 5.29 -3.87
CA ARG A 72 -8.62 5.93 -2.93
C ARG A 72 -8.29 7.40 -2.69
N TYR A 73 -7.00 7.74 -2.57
CA TYR A 73 -6.57 9.10 -2.28
C TYR A 73 -5.74 9.68 -3.43
N SER A 74 -6.06 10.91 -3.85
CA SER A 74 -5.33 11.63 -4.91
C SER A 74 -3.93 12.07 -4.50
N SER A 75 -3.67 12.18 -3.20
CA SER A 75 -2.36 12.46 -2.60
C SER A 75 -1.36 11.34 -2.85
N ASP A 76 -1.84 10.09 -2.87
CA ASP A 76 -1.01 8.90 -2.97
C ASP A 76 -0.42 8.80 -4.38
N THR A 77 0.90 8.60 -4.41
CA THR A 77 1.70 8.67 -5.63
C THR A 77 2.33 7.33 -6.02
N GLY A 78 2.55 6.42 -5.07
CA GLY A 78 3.16 5.12 -5.33
C GLY A 78 3.44 4.34 -4.06
N ILE A 79 4.32 3.34 -4.19
CA ILE A 79 4.78 2.50 -3.09
C ILE A 79 6.30 2.49 -2.98
N LEU A 80 6.78 2.34 -1.75
CA LEU A 80 8.07 1.75 -1.43
C LEU A 80 7.84 0.29 -1.02
N VAL A 81 8.76 -0.57 -1.42
CA VAL A 81 8.69 -2.01 -1.10
C VAL A 81 10.00 -2.40 -0.42
N ALA A 82 9.89 -2.96 0.77
CA ALA A 82 11.01 -3.58 1.46
C ALA A 82 10.69 -5.06 1.72
N ARG A 83 11.69 -5.92 1.56
CA ARG A 83 11.55 -7.36 1.82
C ARG A 83 12.45 -7.73 2.99
N PRO A 84 11.91 -8.29 4.08
CA PRO A 84 12.73 -8.83 5.15
C PRO A 84 13.71 -9.86 4.61
N LEU A 85 14.99 -9.70 4.97
CA LEU A 85 16.02 -10.68 4.68
C LEU A 85 16.17 -11.59 5.90
N ARG A 86 16.61 -12.82 5.66
CA ARG A 86 17.09 -13.72 6.71
C ARG A 86 18.59 -13.54 6.88
#